data_AF-A0A257WY97-F1
#
_entry.id   AF-A0A257WY97-F1
#
_cell.length_a   1.000
_cell.length_b   1.000
_cell.length_c   1.000
_cell.angle_alpha   90.00
_cell.angle_beta   90.00
_cell.angle_gamma   90.00
#
_symmetry.space_group_name_H-M   'P 1'
#
loop_
_entity.id
_entity.type
_entity.pdbx_description
1 polymer ?
#
loop_
_entity_poly.entity_id
_entity_poly.type
_entity_poly.pdbx_seq_one_letter_code
_entity_poly.pdbx_strand_id
1 'polypeptide(L)'
;MNPKPNCPSCRVPMDVHTFSHHGGGPLELDICYACQGIWFDTHENQQLSPASVNDLFKQLHEHRDVQRNPVAPVMACPRCSSKLEHGYDIVRSGRYATSRCPHRHGRFSTFASFMIEKGFVRQLTKPEIHDLSKRVGAIYCTGCGAPVDIRKDHACPHCRSAFSLIDPDAVKSALNGYRAAEEKRANRDPDAIADALIETERREQQARRSGGTSARSARANPALDATSLDVGDLVMAGVSLVWKILT
;
A
#
# COMPACT_ATOMS: atom_id res chain seq x y z
N MET A 1 5.28 -25.43 -6.25
CA MET A 1 4.33 -24.43 -6.76
C MET A 1 3.22 -24.30 -5.74
N ASN A 2 3.01 -23.09 -5.20
CA ASN A 2 1.90 -22.85 -4.27
C ASN A 2 0.59 -22.96 -5.08
N PRO A 3 -0.45 -23.65 -4.60
CA PRO A 3 -1.71 -23.74 -5.34
C PRO A 3 -2.30 -22.35 -5.55
N LYS A 4 -2.82 -22.11 -6.76
CA LYS A 4 -3.53 -20.88 -7.10
C LYS A 4 -4.67 -20.65 -6.10
N PRO A 5 -4.68 -19.52 -5.36
CA PRO A 5 -5.75 -19.25 -4.44
C PRO A 5 -7.05 -18.97 -5.19
N ASN A 6 -8.16 -19.36 -4.57
CA ASN A 6 -9.48 -18.91 -4.98
C ASN A 6 -9.72 -17.50 -4.45
N CYS A 7 -10.47 -16.69 -5.20
CA CYS A 7 -10.82 -15.34 -4.81
C CYS A 7 -11.55 -15.34 -3.45
N PRO A 8 -11.11 -14.55 -2.45
CA PRO A 8 -11.78 -14.45 -1.16
C PRO A 8 -13.25 -14.03 -1.24
N SER A 9 -13.63 -13.34 -2.31
CA SER A 9 -14.99 -12.84 -2.56
C SER A 9 -15.86 -13.86 -3.30
N CYS A 10 -15.52 -14.23 -4.54
CA CYS A 10 -16.37 -15.11 -5.37
C CYS A 10 -15.99 -16.60 -5.33
N ARG A 11 -14.88 -16.96 -4.68
CA ARG A 11 -14.36 -18.34 -4.57
C ARG A 11 -13.98 -19.03 -5.90
N VAL A 12 -13.90 -18.27 -6.99
CA VAL A 12 -13.38 -18.74 -8.29
C VAL A 12 -11.84 -18.64 -8.30
N PRO A 13 -11.11 -19.55 -8.98
CA PRO A 13 -9.67 -19.44 -9.15
C PRO A 13 -9.24 -18.07 -9.69
N MET A 14 -8.13 -17.54 -9.17
CA MET A 14 -7.58 -16.25 -9.59
C MET A 14 -6.54 -16.43 -10.72
N ASP A 15 -6.38 -15.39 -11.53
CA ASP A 15 -5.37 -15.29 -12.56
C ASP A 15 -4.03 -14.89 -11.92
N VAL A 16 -2.97 -15.64 -12.22
CA VAL A 16 -1.62 -15.37 -11.69
C VAL A 16 -0.87 -14.51 -12.70
N HIS A 17 -0.36 -13.37 -12.24
CA HIS A 17 0.43 -12.47 -13.06
C HIS A 17 1.80 -12.22 -12.45
N THR A 18 2.84 -12.33 -13.27
CA THR A 18 4.22 -12.13 -12.84
C THR A 18 4.64 -10.68 -13.06
N PHE A 19 5.12 -10.08 -11.98
CA PHE A 19 5.70 -8.76 -11.88
C PHE A 19 7.14 -8.87 -11.39
N SER A 20 7.78 -7.76 -11.01
CA SER A 20 9.13 -7.73 -10.48
C SER A 20 9.17 -7.12 -9.09
N HIS A 21 9.96 -7.73 -8.20
CA HIS A 21 10.24 -7.17 -6.87
C HIS A 21 11.21 -5.98 -6.94
N HIS A 22 11.23 -5.14 -5.89
CA HIS A 22 12.20 -4.05 -5.72
C HIS A 22 13.65 -4.53 -5.79
N GLY A 23 13.94 -5.70 -5.20
CA GLY A 23 15.26 -6.34 -5.19
C GLY A 23 15.61 -7.09 -6.47
N GLY A 24 14.75 -7.05 -7.48
CA GLY A 24 14.84 -7.93 -8.65
C GLY A 24 14.20 -9.30 -8.41
N GLY A 25 13.98 -10.03 -9.51
CA GLY A 25 13.30 -11.32 -9.48
C GLY A 25 11.76 -11.24 -9.61
N PRO A 26 11.12 -12.36 -9.95
CA PRO A 26 9.70 -12.42 -10.24
C PRO A 26 8.85 -12.35 -8.96
N LEU A 27 7.81 -11.52 -8.97
CA LEU A 27 6.74 -11.46 -7.97
C LEU A 27 5.44 -11.94 -8.61
N GLU A 28 4.80 -12.96 -8.08
CA GLU A 28 3.49 -13.39 -8.56
C GLU A 28 2.39 -12.64 -7.78
N LEU A 29 1.36 -12.18 -8.49
CA LEU A 29 0.15 -11.63 -7.87
C LEU A 29 -1.08 -12.36 -8.40
N ASP A 30 -2.02 -12.62 -7.50
CA ASP A 30 -3.30 -13.24 -7.83
C ASP A 30 -4.37 -12.17 -8.06
N ILE A 31 -4.97 -12.16 -9.24
CA ILE A 31 -5.94 -11.15 -9.70
C ILE A 31 -7.27 -11.83 -10.05
N CYS A 32 -8.37 -11.26 -9.56
CA CYS A 32 -9.73 -11.64 -9.92
C CYS A 32 -10.41 -10.47 -10.62
N TYR A 33 -10.54 -10.54 -11.94
CA TYR A 33 -11.19 -9.50 -12.73
C TYR A 33 -12.69 -9.40 -12.48
N ALA A 34 -13.37 -10.53 -12.23
CA ALA A 34 -14.81 -10.54 -11.93
C ALA A 34 -15.15 -9.76 -10.66
N CYS A 35 -14.34 -9.85 -9.61
CA CYS A 35 -14.51 -9.07 -8.38
C CYS A 35 -13.72 -7.76 -8.38
N GLN A 36 -12.90 -7.51 -9.41
CA GLN A 36 -11.89 -6.45 -9.46
C GLN A 36 -11.06 -6.41 -8.18
N GLY A 37 -10.52 -7.56 -7.80
CA GLY A 37 -9.80 -7.79 -6.56
C GLY A 37 -8.42 -8.40 -6.77
N ILE A 38 -7.49 -8.08 -5.88
CA ILE A 38 -6.12 -8.58 -5.86
C ILE A 38 -5.91 -9.21 -4.49
N TRP A 39 -5.38 -10.43 -4.48
CA TRP A 39 -4.84 -11.01 -3.27
C TRP A 39 -3.34 -10.74 -3.23
N PHE A 40 -2.89 -10.14 -2.14
CA PHE A 40 -1.49 -9.95 -1.83
C PHE A 40 -1.16 -10.89 -0.67
N ASP A 41 -0.28 -11.86 -0.88
CA ASP A 41 0.35 -12.59 0.22
C ASP A 41 1.24 -11.62 1.04
N THR A 42 1.77 -12.11 2.16
CA THR A 42 2.52 -11.29 3.11
C THR A 42 3.66 -10.54 2.42
N HIS A 43 3.66 -9.21 2.55
CA HIS A 43 4.65 -8.26 2.02
C HIS A 43 4.65 -8.04 0.49
N GLU A 44 3.91 -8.80 -0.33
CA GLU A 44 3.98 -8.68 -1.80
C GLU A 44 3.70 -7.27 -2.31
N ASN A 45 2.65 -6.62 -1.81
CA ASN A 45 2.30 -5.25 -2.22
C ASN A 45 3.42 -4.22 -1.95
N GLN A 46 4.22 -4.44 -0.90
CA GLN A 46 5.35 -3.59 -0.54
C GLN A 46 6.59 -3.92 -1.36
N GLN A 47 6.64 -5.11 -1.95
CA GLN A 47 7.79 -5.56 -2.71
C GLN A 47 7.68 -5.22 -4.21
N LEU A 48 6.51 -4.84 -4.73
CA LEU A 48 6.33 -4.41 -6.12
C LEU A 48 7.32 -3.31 -6.52
N SER A 49 8.15 -3.57 -7.54
CA SER A 49 9.02 -2.55 -8.10
C SER A 49 8.22 -1.35 -8.65
N PRO A 50 8.80 -0.13 -8.70
CA PRO A 50 8.11 1.01 -9.28
C PRO A 50 7.61 0.77 -10.71
N ALA A 51 8.39 0.07 -11.54
CA ALA A 51 7.95 -0.36 -12.87
C ALA A 51 6.72 -1.27 -12.81
N SER A 52 6.74 -2.27 -11.91
CA SER A 52 5.61 -3.19 -11.73
C SER A 52 4.35 -2.54 -11.20
N VAL A 53 4.45 -1.47 -10.40
CA VAL A 53 3.28 -0.69 -10.00
C VAL A 53 2.61 -0.04 -11.22
N ASN A 54 3.40 0.50 -12.15
CA ASN A 54 2.89 1.07 -13.40
C ASN A 54 2.27 0.00 -14.32
N ASP A 55 2.92 -1.15 -14.44
CA ASP A 55 2.43 -2.23 -15.31
C ASP A 55 1.16 -2.86 -14.75
N LEU A 56 1.09 -3.08 -13.43
CA LEU A 56 -0.13 -3.47 -12.75
C LEU A 56 -1.24 -2.43 -12.99
N PHE A 57 -0.96 -1.13 -12.83
CA PHE A 57 -1.96 -0.10 -13.12
C PHE A 57 -2.54 -0.19 -14.54
N LYS A 58 -1.68 -0.34 -15.58
CA LYS A 58 -2.16 -0.49 -16.97
C LYS A 58 -3.07 -1.70 -17.12
N GLN A 59 -2.64 -2.83 -16.57
CA GLN A 59 -3.40 -4.08 -16.61
C GLN A 59 -4.76 -3.94 -15.90
N LEU A 60 -4.82 -3.33 -14.72
CA LEU A 60 -6.10 -3.09 -14.04
C LEU A 60 -7.00 -2.13 -14.83
N HIS A 61 -6.41 -1.12 -15.47
CA HIS A 61 -7.12 -0.12 -16.25
C HIS A 61 -7.71 -0.68 -17.55
N GLU A 62 -7.04 -1.63 -18.19
CA GLU A 62 -7.54 -2.34 -19.39
C GLU A 62 -8.81 -3.14 -19.09
N HIS A 63 -8.92 -3.68 -17.87
CA HIS A 63 -10.08 -4.47 -17.43
C HIS A 63 -11.11 -3.66 -16.62
N ARG A 64 -11.06 -2.33 -16.65
CA ARG A 64 -11.94 -1.46 -15.84
C ARG A 64 -13.42 -1.58 -16.22
N ASP A 65 -13.69 -1.82 -17.50
CA ASP A 65 -15.05 -1.84 -18.08
C ASP A 65 -15.69 -3.24 -18.01
N VAL A 66 -14.96 -4.25 -17.51
CA VAL A 66 -15.49 -5.59 -17.27
C VAL A 66 -16.60 -5.52 -16.23
N GLN A 67 -17.74 -6.17 -16.51
CA GLN A 67 -18.85 -6.25 -15.57
C GLN A 67 -18.37 -6.83 -14.24
N ARG A 68 -18.52 -6.03 -13.20
CA ARG A 68 -18.03 -6.34 -11.87
C ARG A 68 -19.11 -7.00 -11.01
N ASN A 69 -18.74 -8.08 -10.35
CA ASN A 69 -19.48 -8.64 -9.21
C ASN A 69 -19.21 -7.82 -7.95
N PRO A 70 -20.25 -7.48 -7.16
CA PRO A 70 -20.08 -6.88 -5.84
C PRO A 70 -19.16 -7.73 -4.96
N VAL A 71 -18.35 -7.07 -4.14
CA VAL A 71 -17.47 -7.74 -3.19
C VAL A 71 -18.31 -8.36 -2.09
N ALA A 72 -18.04 -9.61 -1.75
CA ALA A 72 -18.74 -10.32 -0.70
C ALA A 72 -18.57 -9.60 0.66
N PRO A 73 -19.64 -9.45 1.46
CA PRO A 73 -19.56 -8.78 2.76
C PRO A 73 -18.75 -9.59 3.79
N VAL A 74 -18.62 -10.91 3.56
CA VAL A 74 -17.80 -11.82 4.36
C VAL A 74 -16.91 -12.59 3.40
N MET A 75 -15.60 -12.46 3.60
CA MET A 75 -14.57 -13.13 2.81
C MET A 75 -13.76 -14.08 3.69
N ALA A 76 -13.20 -15.12 3.07
CA ALA A 76 -12.34 -16.09 3.74
C ALA A 76 -10.92 -16.03 3.16
N CYS A 77 -9.92 -16.18 4.01
CA CYS A 77 -8.52 -16.25 3.58
C CYS A 77 -8.32 -17.49 2.69
N PRO A 78 -7.69 -17.36 1.51
CA PRO A 78 -7.49 -18.50 0.63
C PRO A 78 -6.40 -19.46 1.12
N ARG A 79 -5.60 -19.07 2.13
CA ARG A 79 -4.55 -19.89 2.72
C ARG A 79 -5.02 -20.67 3.96
N CYS A 80 -5.81 -20.06 4.84
CA CYS A 80 -6.23 -20.69 6.11
C CYS A 80 -7.75 -20.76 6.33
N SER A 81 -8.56 -20.29 5.38
CA SER A 81 -10.04 -20.25 5.46
C SER A 81 -10.64 -19.39 6.58
N SER A 82 -9.82 -18.79 7.46
CA SER A 82 -10.30 -17.84 8.48
C SER A 82 -10.97 -16.62 7.84
N LYS A 83 -12.00 -16.10 8.50
CA LYS A 83 -12.69 -14.87 8.09
C LYS A 83 -11.68 -13.71 7.99
N LEU A 84 -11.72 -12.98 6.89
CA LEU A 84 -10.93 -11.76 6.73
C LEU A 84 -11.49 -10.63 7.60
N GLU A 85 -10.60 -9.91 8.27
CA GLU A 85 -10.92 -8.72 9.04
C GLU A 85 -10.99 -7.52 8.12
N HIS A 86 -12.17 -6.91 8.04
CA HIS A 86 -12.38 -5.69 7.26
C HIS A 86 -11.88 -4.49 8.04
N GLY A 87 -11.01 -3.69 7.42
CA GLY A 87 -10.41 -2.51 8.00
C GLY A 87 -10.20 -1.40 6.97
N TYR A 88 -9.54 -0.34 7.42
CA TYR A 88 -9.27 0.84 6.63
C TYR A 88 -7.83 1.28 6.82
N ASP A 89 -7.21 1.69 5.72
CA ASP A 89 -5.92 2.35 5.73
C ASP A 89 -6.10 3.81 5.26
N ILE A 90 -5.12 4.64 5.58
CA ILE A 90 -5.11 6.06 5.26
C ILE A 90 -3.87 6.36 4.41
N VAL A 91 -4.08 7.11 3.33
CA VAL A 91 -3.04 7.71 2.51
C VAL A 91 -3.30 9.21 2.39
N ARG A 92 -2.38 9.95 1.76
CA ARG A 92 -2.52 11.39 1.55
C ARG A 92 -3.82 11.78 0.85
N SER A 93 -4.28 10.96 -0.10
CA SER A 93 -5.53 11.19 -0.83
C SER A 93 -6.79 10.83 -0.04
N GLY A 94 -6.65 10.15 1.10
CA GLY A 94 -7.72 9.80 2.03
C GLY A 94 -7.71 8.31 2.42
N ARG A 95 -8.85 7.79 2.89
CA ARG A 95 -8.95 6.39 3.35
C ARG A 95 -9.41 5.42 2.26
N TYR A 96 -8.99 4.16 2.36
CA TYR A 96 -9.49 3.06 1.53
C TYR A 96 -9.74 1.80 2.36
N ALA A 97 -10.65 0.95 1.88
CA ALA A 97 -11.00 -0.31 2.54
C ALA A 97 -10.02 -1.45 2.17
N THR A 98 -9.76 -2.33 3.13
CA THR A 98 -8.85 -3.47 2.97
C THR A 98 -9.31 -4.61 3.86
N SER A 99 -9.08 -5.86 3.45
CA SER A 99 -9.50 -7.04 4.22
C SER A 99 -8.32 -7.95 4.47
N ARG A 100 -7.95 -8.15 5.75
CA ARG A 100 -6.70 -8.81 6.15
C ARG A 100 -6.97 -10.16 6.78
N CYS A 101 -6.06 -11.10 6.56
CA CYS A 101 -6.07 -12.35 7.30
C CYS A 101 -5.55 -12.11 8.73
N PRO A 102 -6.27 -12.54 9.79
CA PRO A 102 -5.79 -12.41 11.17
C PRO A 102 -4.49 -13.19 11.43
N HIS A 103 -4.22 -14.22 10.63
CA HIS A 103 -2.98 -15.01 10.68
C HIS A 103 -1.86 -14.45 9.77
N ARG A 104 -2.03 -13.23 9.24
CA ARG A 104 -1.03 -12.52 8.43
C ARG A 104 -0.61 -13.21 7.12
N HIS A 105 -1.39 -14.16 6.60
CA HIS A 105 -1.15 -14.78 5.29
C HIS A 105 -1.22 -13.80 4.12
N GLY A 106 -1.95 -12.69 4.27
CA GLY A 106 -2.14 -11.73 3.19
C GLY A 106 -3.35 -10.83 3.39
N ARG A 107 -3.66 -10.08 2.35
CA ARG A 107 -4.83 -9.18 2.30
C ARG A 107 -5.48 -9.20 0.93
N PHE A 108 -6.80 -9.01 0.94
CA PHE A 108 -7.58 -8.72 -0.25
C PHE A 108 -7.72 -7.19 -0.41
N SER A 109 -7.33 -6.69 -1.57
CA SER A 109 -7.47 -5.30 -1.98
C SER A 109 -8.27 -5.20 -3.26
N THR A 110 -9.20 -4.27 -3.35
CA THR A 110 -9.88 -4.00 -4.62
C THR A 110 -8.98 -3.19 -5.55
N PHE A 111 -9.26 -3.18 -6.86
CA PHE A 111 -8.53 -2.35 -7.82
C PHE A 111 -8.59 -0.87 -7.40
N ALA A 112 -9.75 -0.42 -6.90
CA ALA A 112 -9.90 0.94 -6.37
C ALA A 112 -9.02 1.18 -5.13
N SER A 113 -8.97 0.23 -4.19
CA SER A 113 -8.09 0.33 -3.02
C SER A 113 -6.62 0.45 -3.44
N PHE A 114 -6.17 -0.36 -4.40
CA PHE A 114 -4.82 -0.30 -4.96
C PHE A 114 -4.55 1.05 -5.66
N MET A 115 -5.48 1.52 -6.48
CA MET A 115 -5.34 2.82 -7.16
C MET A 115 -5.27 3.99 -6.18
N ILE A 116 -6.05 3.96 -5.09
CA ILE A 116 -5.99 4.97 -4.02
C ILE A 116 -4.64 4.89 -3.31
N GLU A 117 -4.22 3.67 -2.93
CA GLU A 117 -2.97 3.41 -2.22
C GLU A 117 -1.74 3.93 -2.98
N LYS A 118 -1.69 3.68 -4.29
CA LYS A 118 -0.56 4.05 -5.17
C LYS A 118 -0.71 5.45 -5.78
N GLY A 119 -1.79 6.18 -5.45
CA GLY A 119 -1.97 7.58 -5.83
C GLY A 119 -2.43 7.83 -7.29
N PHE A 120 -2.96 6.81 -7.97
CA PHE A 120 -3.49 6.94 -9.33
C PHE A 120 -4.87 7.62 -9.40
N VAL A 121 -5.53 7.78 -8.26
CA VAL A 121 -6.86 8.41 -8.17
C VAL A 121 -6.86 9.47 -7.08
N ARG A 122 -7.77 10.42 -7.22
CA ARG A 122 -8.10 11.39 -6.16
C ARG A 122 -9.51 11.17 -5.65
N GLN A 123 -9.74 11.56 -4.40
CA GLN A 123 -11.07 11.58 -3.81
C GLN A 123 -11.82 12.83 -4.27
N LEU A 124 -13.12 12.66 -4.55
CA LEU A 124 -14.02 13.77 -4.85
C LEU A 124 -14.20 14.62 -3.60
N THR A 125 -14.15 15.93 -3.78
CA THR A 125 -14.48 16.89 -2.73
C THR A 125 -16.00 16.97 -2.54
N LYS A 126 -16.46 17.45 -1.37
CA LYS A 126 -17.90 17.62 -1.12
C LYS A 126 -18.61 18.48 -2.19
N PRO A 127 -18.03 19.61 -2.67
CA PRO A 127 -18.64 20.38 -3.75
C PRO A 127 -18.76 19.60 -5.05
N GLU A 128 -17.74 18.82 -5.43
CA GLU A 128 -17.79 17.99 -6.63
C GLU A 128 -18.82 16.87 -6.51
N ILE A 129 -18.95 16.24 -5.34
CA ILE A 129 -20.01 15.26 -5.07
C ILE A 129 -21.39 15.90 -5.22
N HIS A 130 -21.57 17.11 -4.68
CA HIS A 130 -22.82 17.85 -4.79
C HIS A 130 -23.14 18.24 -6.25
N ASP A 131 -22.14 18.64 -7.04
CA ASP A 131 -22.34 18.94 -8.45
C ASP A 131 -22.65 17.68 -9.27
N LEU A 132 -21.99 16.56 -8.96
CA LEU A 132 -22.25 15.28 -9.59
C LEU A 132 -23.65 14.77 -9.27
N SER A 133 -24.13 14.94 -8.04
CA SER A 133 -25.45 14.45 -7.61
C SER A 133 -26.63 15.18 -8.26
N LYS A 134 -26.40 16.36 -8.86
CA LYS A 134 -27.39 17.06 -9.70
C LYS A 134 -27.63 16.36 -11.04
N ARG A 135 -26.65 15.61 -11.54
CA ARG A 135 -26.68 14.94 -12.85
C ARG A 135 -26.86 13.44 -12.75
N VAL A 136 -26.36 12.84 -11.67
CA VAL A 136 -26.34 11.39 -11.46
C VAL A 136 -27.03 11.06 -10.15
N GLY A 137 -28.06 10.22 -10.22
CA GLY A 137 -28.81 9.80 -9.02
C GLY A 137 -28.12 8.71 -8.21
N ALA A 138 -27.48 7.75 -8.89
CA ALA A 138 -26.79 6.64 -8.25
C ALA A 138 -25.51 6.26 -9.00
N ILE A 139 -24.50 5.83 -8.26
CA ILE A 139 -23.24 5.32 -8.77
C ILE A 139 -22.94 3.95 -8.17
N TYR A 140 -22.16 3.11 -8.85
CA TYR A 140 -21.60 1.91 -8.23
C TYR A 140 -20.30 2.26 -7.51
N CYS A 141 -20.20 1.86 -6.24
CA CYS A 141 -18.99 2.08 -5.46
C CYS A 141 -17.81 1.32 -6.07
N THR A 142 -16.73 2.02 -6.42
CA THR A 142 -15.50 1.40 -6.93
C THR A 142 -14.79 0.53 -5.89
N GLY A 143 -15.08 0.70 -4.60
CA GLY A 143 -14.57 -0.14 -3.51
C GLY A 143 -15.32 -1.46 -3.34
N CYS A 144 -16.64 -1.46 -3.12
CA CYS A 144 -17.40 -2.71 -2.84
C CYS A 144 -18.33 -3.16 -3.96
N GLY A 145 -18.55 -2.36 -5.00
CA GLY A 145 -19.48 -2.67 -6.09
C GLY A 145 -20.97 -2.45 -5.74
N ALA A 146 -21.29 -2.03 -4.52
CA ALA A 146 -22.67 -1.72 -4.15
C ALA A 146 -23.18 -0.44 -4.86
N PRO A 147 -24.46 -0.39 -5.28
CA PRO A 147 -25.08 0.85 -5.75
C PRO A 147 -25.23 1.84 -4.59
N VAL A 148 -24.91 3.10 -4.83
CA VAL A 148 -24.95 4.18 -3.83
C VAL A 148 -25.70 5.38 -4.40
N ASP A 149 -26.67 5.90 -3.65
CA ASP A 149 -27.36 7.15 -3.97
C ASP A 149 -26.47 8.34 -3.57
N ILE A 150 -25.78 8.93 -4.56
CA ILE A 150 -24.81 10.01 -4.34
C ILE A 150 -25.47 11.32 -3.89
N ARG A 151 -26.81 11.43 -3.95
CA ARG A 151 -27.54 12.61 -3.46
C ARG A 151 -27.63 12.63 -1.93
N LYS A 152 -27.48 11.47 -1.28
CA LYS A 152 -27.63 11.32 0.17
C LYS A 152 -26.30 11.23 0.90
N ASP A 153 -25.31 10.60 0.27
CA ASP A 153 -24.05 10.26 0.91
C ASP A 153 -22.85 10.92 0.22
N HIS A 154 -21.81 11.25 1.00
CA HIS A 154 -20.51 11.74 0.48
C HIS A 154 -19.41 10.66 0.49
N ALA A 155 -19.78 9.44 0.87
CA ALA A 155 -18.93 8.25 0.85
C ALA A 155 -19.86 7.03 0.74
N CYS A 156 -19.32 5.86 0.38
CA CYS A 156 -20.15 4.66 0.31
C CYS A 156 -20.69 4.27 1.70
N PRO A 157 -22.02 4.13 1.90
CA PRO A 157 -22.58 3.74 3.19
C PRO A 157 -22.25 2.28 3.58
N HIS A 158 -21.95 1.43 2.60
CA HIS A 158 -21.67 0.01 2.82
C HIS A 158 -20.23 -0.25 3.28
N CYS A 159 -19.26 0.26 2.52
CA CYS A 159 -17.85 0.02 2.78
C CYS A 159 -17.09 1.26 3.26
N ARG A 160 -17.77 2.40 3.50
CA ARG A 160 -17.19 3.66 4.02
C ARG A 160 -16.02 4.25 3.22
N SER A 161 -15.77 3.73 2.02
CA SER A 161 -14.77 4.27 1.11
C SER A 161 -15.25 5.59 0.52
N ALA A 162 -14.36 6.56 0.39
CA ALA A 162 -14.66 7.81 -0.30
C ALA A 162 -14.94 7.54 -1.79
N PHE A 163 -15.70 8.42 -2.43
CA PHE A 163 -15.85 8.37 -3.88
C PHE A 163 -14.58 8.90 -4.53
N SER A 164 -13.96 8.08 -5.38
CA SER A 164 -12.72 8.41 -6.07
C SER A 164 -12.93 8.35 -7.57
N LEU A 165 -12.21 9.21 -8.30
CA LEU A 165 -12.19 9.23 -9.76
C LEU A 165 -10.77 9.09 -10.28
N ILE A 166 -10.62 8.48 -11.45
CA ILE A 166 -9.37 8.44 -12.20
C ILE A 166 -9.16 9.83 -12.80
N ASP A 167 -8.28 10.59 -12.18
CA ASP A 167 -7.93 11.94 -12.61
C ASP A 167 -6.68 11.88 -13.51
N PRO A 168 -6.73 12.42 -14.74
CA PRO A 168 -5.59 12.39 -15.65
C PRO A 168 -4.30 12.97 -15.07
N ASP A 169 -4.39 14.03 -14.27
CA ASP A 169 -3.23 14.67 -13.63
C ASP A 169 -2.70 13.78 -12.49
N ALA A 170 -3.58 13.15 -11.72
CA ALA A 170 -3.17 12.17 -10.70
C ALA A 170 -2.46 10.97 -11.33
N VAL A 171 -3.01 10.42 -12.42
CA VAL A 171 -2.38 9.31 -13.16
C VAL A 171 -1.02 9.75 -13.72
N LYS A 172 -0.94 10.91 -14.38
CA LYS A 172 0.31 11.44 -14.93
C LYS A 172 1.37 11.62 -13.84
N SER A 173 0.98 12.22 -12.71
CA SER A 173 1.87 12.44 -11.57
C SER A 173 2.38 11.11 -10.99
N ALA A 174 1.49 10.14 -10.79
CA ALA A 174 1.85 8.81 -10.29
C ALA A 174 2.78 8.07 -11.25
N LEU A 175 2.45 8.00 -12.54
CA LEU A 175 3.28 7.35 -13.56
C LEU A 175 4.69 7.97 -13.62
N ASN A 176 4.78 9.31 -13.60
CA ASN A 176 6.07 10.01 -13.58
C ASN A 176 6.85 9.75 -12.29
N GLY A 177 6.18 9.75 -11.14
CA GLY A 177 6.80 9.44 -9.85
C GLY A 177 7.39 8.03 -9.81
N TYR A 178 6.65 7.03 -10.29
CA TYR A 178 7.14 5.66 -10.35
C TYR A 178 8.23 5.45 -11.40
N ARG A 179 8.20 6.16 -12.54
CA ARG A 179 9.31 6.16 -13.51
C ARG A 179 10.59 6.73 -12.90
N ALA A 180 10.52 7.89 -12.25
CA ALA A 180 11.68 8.48 -11.60
C ALA A 180 12.21 7.60 -10.45
N ALA A 181 11.32 6.93 -9.71
CA ALA A 181 11.71 5.96 -8.69
C ALA A 181 12.42 4.73 -9.28
N GLU A 182 11.99 4.27 -10.46
CA GLU A 182 12.64 3.18 -11.19
C GLU A 182 14.02 3.58 -11.71
N GLU A 183 14.16 4.76 -12.31
CA GLU A 183 15.46 5.28 -12.76
C GLU A 183 16.46 5.39 -11.61
N LYS A 184 16.02 5.94 -10.47
CA LYS A 184 16.84 5.99 -9.25
C LYS A 184 17.22 4.60 -8.76
N ARG A 185 16.32 3.62 -8.86
CA ARG A 185 16.57 2.23 -8.45
C ARG A 185 17.60 1.56 -9.36
N ALA A 186 17.43 1.71 -10.68
CA ALA A 186 18.31 1.13 -11.68
C ALA A 186 19.72 1.73 -11.64
N ASN A 187 19.83 3.02 -11.32
CA ASN A 187 21.10 3.74 -11.24
C ASN A 187 21.71 3.75 -9.81
N ARG A 188 21.27 2.84 -8.93
CA ARG A 188 21.90 2.67 -7.61
C ARG A 188 23.26 2.01 -7.79
N ASP A 189 24.30 2.72 -7.38
CA ASP A 189 25.65 2.18 -7.28
C ASP A 189 25.77 1.27 -6.03
N PRO A 190 25.98 -0.05 -6.21
CA PRO A 190 26.14 -0.98 -5.09
C PRO A 190 27.31 -0.63 -4.17
N ASP A 191 28.39 -0.08 -4.72
CA ASP A 191 29.60 0.25 -3.98
C ASP A 191 29.36 1.47 -3.08
N ALA A 192 28.67 2.49 -3.61
CA ALA A 192 28.25 3.65 -2.81
C ALA A 192 27.31 3.26 -1.64
N ILE A 193 26.47 2.22 -1.80
CA ILE A 193 25.62 1.71 -0.72
C ILE A 193 26.46 0.98 0.34
N ALA A 194 27.41 0.15 -0.09
CA ALA A 194 28.32 -0.55 0.82
C ALA A 194 29.16 0.46 1.64
N ASP A 195 29.69 1.49 0.99
CA ASP A 195 30.46 2.55 1.64
C ASP A 195 29.61 3.33 2.65
N ALA A 196 28.36 3.65 2.31
CA ALA A 196 27.44 4.33 3.24
C ALA A 196 27.11 3.46 4.47
N LEU A 197 26.96 2.14 4.31
CA LEU A 197 26.78 1.22 5.44
C LEU A 197 28.03 1.17 6.33
N ILE A 198 29.21 1.02 5.73
CA ILE A 198 30.48 0.98 6.46
C ILE A 198 30.70 2.27 7.25
N GLU A 199 30.40 3.43 6.64
CA GLU A 199 30.52 4.73 7.31
C GLU A 199 29.52 4.88 8.46
N THR A 200 28.29 4.37 8.31
CA THR A 200 27.29 4.38 9.38
C THR A 200 27.74 3.54 10.57
N GLU A 201 28.23 2.32 10.31
CA GLU A 201 28.79 1.44 11.35
C GLU A 201 30.01 2.09 12.04
N ARG A 202 30.90 2.75 11.29
CA ARG A 202 32.04 3.49 11.88
C ARG A 202 31.58 4.61 12.81
N ARG A 203 30.53 5.34 12.45
CA ARG A 203 29.96 6.41 13.28
C ARG A 203 29.32 5.86 14.56
N GLU A 204 28.58 4.76 14.46
CA GLU A 204 28.02 4.08 15.64
C GLU A 204 29.12 3.59 16.58
N GLN A 205 30.18 2.99 16.04
CA GLN A 205 31.34 2.56 16.83
C GLN A 205 32.10 3.74 17.45
N GLN A 206 32.25 4.85 16.74
CA GLN A 206 32.86 6.06 17.27
C GLN A 206 32.01 6.66 18.40
N ALA A 207 30.69 6.75 18.24
CA ALA A 207 29.76 7.23 19.26
C ALA A 207 29.78 6.33 20.52
N ARG A 208 29.84 5.01 20.35
CA ARG A 208 30.01 4.05 21.46
C ARG A 208 31.33 4.25 22.21
N ARG A 209 32.41 4.64 21.52
CA ARG A 209 33.73 4.89 22.12
C ARG A 209 33.83 6.26 22.79
N SER A 210 33.17 7.29 22.26
CA SER A 210 33.15 8.63 22.86
C SER A 210 32.13 8.77 24.02
N GLY A 211 31.19 7.83 24.18
CA GLY A 211 30.31 7.72 25.36
C GLY A 211 30.97 7.19 26.64
N GLY A 212 32.28 6.93 26.64
CA GLY A 212 33.00 6.32 27.76
C GLY A 212 33.47 7.25 28.90
N THR A 213 33.21 8.57 28.86
CA THR A 213 33.82 9.52 29.82
C THR A 213 32.90 10.60 30.39
N SER A 214 31.58 10.42 30.39
CA SER A 214 30.71 11.29 31.19
C SER A 214 29.47 10.58 31.73
N ALA A 215 29.69 9.66 32.67
CA ALA A 215 28.63 9.10 33.50
C ALA A 215 29.05 9.13 34.98
N ARG A 216 29.27 10.34 35.53
CA ARG A 216 29.21 10.57 36.97
C ARG A 216 28.34 11.79 37.26
N SER A 217 27.21 11.50 37.90
CA SER A 217 26.37 12.37 38.74
C SER A 217 25.02 12.80 38.16
N ALA A 218 24.03 11.91 38.31
CA ALA A 218 22.81 12.20 39.08
C ALA A 218 22.09 10.88 39.41
N ARG A 219 21.97 10.56 40.69
CA ARG A 219 21.25 9.39 41.23
C ARG A 219 19.79 9.76 41.51
N ALA A 220 18.88 8.84 41.18
CA ALA A 220 17.66 8.39 41.91
C ALA A 220 16.59 7.96 40.89
N ASN A 221 15.89 6.83 40.92
CA ASN A 221 15.84 5.61 41.73
C ASN A 221 15.20 4.52 40.82
N PRO A 222 15.43 3.22 41.06
CA PRO A 222 15.00 2.15 40.15
C PRO A 222 13.63 1.57 40.55
N ALA A 223 12.67 1.48 39.62
CA ALA A 223 11.59 0.50 39.65
C ALA A 223 10.77 0.49 38.34
N LEU A 224 10.67 -0.70 37.72
CA LEU A 224 9.70 -1.18 36.72
C LEU A 224 9.87 -0.69 35.27
N ASP A 225 9.68 -1.48 34.22
CA ASP A 225 9.91 -2.89 33.88
C ASP A 225 9.89 -2.91 32.34
N ALA A 226 10.56 -3.88 31.74
CA ALA A 226 10.91 -4.00 30.34
C ALA A 226 9.74 -3.87 29.34
N THR A 227 9.94 -3.09 28.25
CA THR A 227 9.83 -3.51 26.83
C THR A 227 9.68 -2.30 25.90
N SER A 228 10.79 -1.79 25.37
CA SER A 228 10.76 -0.98 24.15
C SER A 228 12.13 -1.03 23.47
N LEU A 229 12.31 -2.03 22.60
CA LEU A 229 13.30 -1.95 21.53
C LEU A 229 12.86 -0.80 20.61
N ASP A 230 13.56 0.32 20.71
CA ASP A 230 13.30 1.55 19.99
C ASP A 230 13.59 1.37 18.49
N VAL A 231 12.54 1.10 17.72
CA VAL A 231 12.55 1.06 16.24
C VAL A 231 12.49 2.49 15.66
N GLY A 232 12.42 3.53 16.51
CA GLY A 232 12.29 4.93 16.11
C GLY A 232 13.58 5.56 15.57
N ASP A 233 14.75 5.04 15.94
CA ASP A 233 16.02 5.74 15.69
C ASP A 233 16.59 5.50 14.28
N LEU A 234 16.36 4.32 13.69
CA LEU A 234 16.83 3.97 12.35
C LEU A 234 16.14 4.77 11.23
N VAL A 235 14.87 5.14 11.44
CA VAL A 235 14.12 5.96 10.48
C VAL A 235 14.60 7.41 10.50
N MET A 236 14.89 7.95 11.69
CA MET A 236 15.39 9.32 11.85
C MET A 236 16.84 9.48 11.37
N ALA A 237 17.68 8.46 11.56
CA ALA A 237 19.01 8.39 10.97
C ALA A 237 18.94 8.39 9.43
N GLY A 238 18.00 7.64 8.84
CA GLY A 238 17.78 7.61 7.39
C GLY A 238 17.30 8.94 6.79
N VAL A 239 16.38 9.65 7.46
CA VAL A 239 15.86 10.96 7.01
C VAL A 239 16.95 12.03 7.00
N SER A 240 17.86 12.01 7.99
CA SER A 240 18.97 12.96 8.08
C SER A 240 20.02 12.76 6.99
N LEU A 241 20.21 11.52 6.53
CA LEU A 241 21.12 11.19 5.44
C LEU A 241 20.58 11.67 4.08
N VAL A 242 19.25 11.58 3.87
CA VAL A 242 18.59 12.04 2.64
C VAL A 242 18.61 13.57 2.52
N TRP A 243 18.53 14.32 3.62
CA TRP A 243 18.57 15.78 3.58
C TRP A 243 19.94 16.33 3.13
N LYS A 244 21.05 15.70 3.51
CA LYS A 244 22.41 16.11 3.11
C LYS A 244 22.78 15.77 1.66
N ILE A 245 22.02 14.89 1.01
CA ILE A 245 22.24 14.54 -0.41
C ILE A 245 21.42 15.47 -1.32
N LEU A 246 20.43 16.19 -0.77
CA LEU A 246 19.54 17.08 -1.51
C LEU A 246 19.87 18.58 -1.35
N THR A 247 20.90 18.92 -0.56
CA THR A 247 21.47 20.28 -0.42
C THR A 247 22.97 20.23 -0.65
#